data_AF-A0A1F6ZEG9-F1
#
_entry.id   AF-A0A1F6ZEG9-F1
#
_cell.length_a   1.000
_cell.length_b   1.000
_cell.length_c   1.000
_cell.angle_alpha   90.00
_cell.angle_beta   90.00
_cell.angle_gamma   90.00
#
_symmetry.space_group_name_H-M   'P 1'
#
loop_
_entity.id
_entity.type
_entity.pdbx_description
1 polymer ?
#
loop_
_entity_poly.entity_id
_entity_poly.type
_entity_poly.pdbx_seq_one_letter_code
_entity_poly.pdbx_strand_id
1 'polypeptide(L)'
;MAYEIKDWKEPDYSLVLDSDKLSNREPYSAEINETYGEGGGLNADYRAVEAIAIVSNLLGHANFEYGKHFVFKTKALEGISFDFCDKNTKDAGEIILQNYLK
;
A
#
# COMPACT_ATOMS: atom_id res chain seq x y z
N MET A 1 -9.61 14.16 1.97
CA MET A 1 -9.21 13.83 3.36
C MET A 1 -9.81 12.48 3.70
N ALA A 2 -9.00 11.48 4.05
CA ALA A 2 -9.51 10.23 4.58
C ALA A 2 -10.17 10.50 5.94
N TYR A 3 -11.43 10.12 6.10
CA TYR A 3 -12.17 10.25 7.35
C TYR A 3 -11.65 9.18 8.30
N GLU A 4 -10.84 9.56 9.29
CA GLU A 4 -10.40 8.63 10.32
C GLU A 4 -11.59 8.32 11.22
N ILE A 5 -12.14 7.11 11.10
CA ILE A 5 -13.27 6.66 11.93
C ILE A 5 -12.72 6.54 13.35
N LYS A 6 -13.15 7.40 14.28
CA LYS A 6 -12.74 7.27 15.69
C LYS A 6 -13.04 5.86 16.20
N ASP A 7 -12.08 5.27 16.91
CA ASP A 7 -12.19 3.98 17.59
C ASP A 7 -12.41 2.76 16.67
N TRP A 8 -12.13 2.87 15.37
CA TRP A 8 -12.27 1.75 14.42
C TRP A 8 -11.17 0.68 14.53
N LYS A 9 -10.07 1.01 15.21
CA LYS A 9 -8.92 0.14 15.44
C LYS A 9 -8.41 0.29 16.86
N GLU A 10 -7.84 -0.78 17.38
CA GLU A 10 -6.97 -0.69 18.55
C GLU A 10 -5.60 -0.09 18.15
N PRO A 11 -4.84 0.49 19.10
CA PRO A 11 -3.50 1.01 18.82
C PRO A 11 -2.56 -0.09 18.29
N ASP A 12 -1.59 0.31 17.47
CA ASP A 12 -0.40 -0.49 17.10
C ASP A 12 -0.56 -1.67 16.11
N TYR A 13 -1.70 -1.81 15.41
CA TYR A 13 -1.87 -2.82 14.36
C TYR A 13 -1.58 -2.29 12.95
N SER A 14 -0.36 -1.83 12.73
CA SER A 14 0.12 -1.34 11.44
C SER A 14 1.12 -2.32 10.79
N LEU A 15 1.16 -2.34 9.46
CA LEU A 15 2.19 -2.98 8.66
C LEU A 15 2.81 -1.95 7.71
N VAL A 16 4.14 -1.91 7.64
CA VAL A 16 4.87 -1.08 6.67
C VAL A 16 5.46 -1.99 5.61
N LEU A 17 5.20 -1.66 4.34
CA LEU A 17 5.65 -2.42 3.19
C LEU A 17 6.52 -1.54 2.30
N ASP A 18 7.63 -2.13 1.86
CA ASP A 18 8.51 -1.52 0.87
C ASP A 18 7.82 -1.49 -0.49
N SER A 19 7.59 -0.29 -1.02
CA SER A 19 6.94 -0.11 -2.32
C SER A 19 7.78 -0.65 -3.48
N ASP A 20 9.10 -0.71 -3.35
CA ASP A 20 9.99 -1.18 -4.42
C ASP A 20 9.91 -2.70 -4.61
N LYS A 21 9.51 -3.44 -3.57
CA LYS A 21 9.21 -4.88 -3.68
C LYS A 21 7.83 -5.16 -4.30
N LEU A 22 6.96 -4.16 -4.34
CA LEU A 22 5.58 -4.30 -4.79
C LEU A 22 5.37 -3.79 -6.22
N SER A 23 6.01 -2.69 -6.60
CA SER A 23 5.83 -2.05 -7.91
C SER A 23 7.18 -1.83 -8.58
N ASN A 24 7.35 -2.44 -9.76
CA ASN A 24 8.47 -2.19 -10.66
C ASN A 24 8.07 -1.22 -11.78
N ARG A 25 7.70 0.01 -11.39
CA ARG A 25 7.26 1.04 -12.34
C ARG A 25 8.42 1.76 -13.05
N GLU A 26 9.67 1.48 -12.66
CA GLU A 26 10.84 2.17 -13.18
C GLU A 26 10.96 2.16 -14.71
N PRO A 27 10.71 1.05 -15.42
CA PRO A 27 10.76 1.03 -16.89
C PRO A 27 9.74 1.96 -17.55
N TYR A 28 8.50 1.99 -17.01
CA TYR A 28 7.42 2.83 -17.53
C TYR A 28 7.64 4.32 -17.20
N SER A 29 8.18 4.60 -16.02
CA SER A 29 8.57 5.95 -15.63
C SER A 29 9.70 6.48 -16.51
N ALA A 30 10.66 5.64 -16.89
CA ALA A 30 11.74 6.00 -17.80
C ALA A 30 11.22 6.36 -19.20
N GLU A 31 10.34 5.55 -19.78
CA GLU A 31 9.71 5.83 -21.09
C GLU A 31 8.92 7.15 -21.10
N ILE A 32 8.15 7.40 -20.03
CA ILE A 32 7.38 8.64 -19.88
C ILE A 32 8.32 9.84 -19.71
N ASN A 33 9.38 9.72 -18.89
CA ASN A 33 10.34 10.80 -18.67
C ASN A 33 11.14 11.11 -19.95
N GLU A 34 11.49 10.10 -20.74
CA GLU A 34 12.16 10.26 -22.03
C GLU A 34 11.25 10.96 -23.05
N THR A 35 9.98 10.59 -23.09
CA THR A 35 9.02 11.11 -24.08
C THR A 35 8.49 12.51 -23.75
N TYR A 36 8.29 12.82 -22.47
CA TYR A 36 7.58 14.03 -22.02
C TYR A 36 8.43 14.98 -21.15
N GLY A 37 9.73 14.69 -20.99
CA GLY A 37 10.64 15.40 -20.08
C GLY A 37 10.54 14.89 -18.63
N GLU A 38 11.47 15.29 -17.76
CA GLU A 38 11.43 14.98 -16.31
C GLU A 38 10.08 15.42 -15.75
N GLY A 39 9.12 14.48 -15.67
CA GLY A 39 7.73 14.73 -15.31
C GLY A 39 7.63 15.09 -13.83
N GLY A 40 8.10 16.27 -13.45
CA GLY A 40 8.03 16.80 -12.11
C GLY A 40 6.60 16.80 -11.60
N GLY A 41 6.40 16.44 -10.32
CA GLY A 41 5.12 16.42 -9.61
C GLY A 41 4.09 15.39 -10.11
N LEU A 42 3.92 15.26 -11.43
CA LEU A 42 2.95 14.39 -12.08
C LEU A 42 3.37 12.93 -12.04
N ASN A 43 4.68 12.61 -12.02
CA ASN A 43 5.17 11.24 -11.78
C ASN A 43 5.42 10.92 -10.30
N ALA A 44 5.22 11.89 -9.40
CA ALA A 44 5.43 11.68 -7.98
C ALA A 44 4.40 10.67 -7.43
N ASP A 45 4.89 9.72 -6.65
CA ASP A 45 4.10 8.72 -5.92
C ASP A 45 3.27 7.71 -6.76
N TYR A 46 3.37 7.68 -8.09
CA TYR A 46 2.71 6.62 -8.88
C TYR A 46 3.12 5.21 -8.45
N ARG A 47 4.39 5.03 -8.05
CA ARG A 47 4.89 3.77 -7.49
C ARG A 47 4.16 3.41 -6.20
N ALA A 48 3.93 4.39 -5.32
CA ALA A 48 3.19 4.18 -4.09
C ALA A 48 1.71 3.86 -4.37
N VAL A 49 1.07 4.59 -5.30
CA VAL A 49 -0.32 4.33 -5.70
C VAL A 49 -0.49 2.92 -6.26
N GLU A 50 0.41 2.48 -7.14
CA GLU A 50 0.39 1.14 -7.70
C GLU A 50 0.63 0.07 -6.63
N ALA A 51 1.63 0.28 -5.75
CA ALA A 51 1.87 -0.63 -4.63
C ALA A 51 0.65 -0.73 -3.69
N ILE A 52 -0.05 0.39 -3.44
CA ILE A 52 -1.30 0.40 -2.66
C ILE A 52 -2.39 -0.43 -3.35
N ALA A 53 -2.54 -0.28 -4.67
CA ALA A 53 -3.51 -1.02 -5.46
C ALA A 53 -3.22 -2.53 -5.44
N ILE A 54 -1.94 -2.92 -5.59
CA ILE A 54 -1.50 -4.32 -5.53
C ILE A 54 -1.84 -4.93 -4.16
N VAL A 55 -1.44 -4.28 -3.06
CA VAL A 55 -1.73 -4.76 -1.70
C VAL A 55 -3.24 -4.88 -1.47
N SER A 56 -4.01 -3.88 -1.88
CA SER A 56 -5.47 -3.89 -1.70
C SER A 56 -6.13 -5.02 -2.49
N ASN A 57 -5.63 -5.32 -3.70
CA ASN A 57 -6.13 -6.42 -4.51
C ASN A 57 -5.79 -7.78 -3.90
N LEU A 58 -4.56 -7.97 -3.43
CA LEU A 58 -4.13 -9.23 -2.78
C LEU A 58 -4.95 -9.53 -1.53
N LEU A 59 -5.16 -8.54 -0.68
CA LEU A 59 -5.99 -8.66 0.51
C LEU A 59 -7.47 -8.91 0.13
N GLY A 60 -7.98 -8.21 -0.90
CA GLY A 60 -9.32 -8.43 -1.44
C GLY A 60 -9.57 -9.87 -1.90
N HIS A 61 -8.62 -10.47 -2.61
CA HIS A 61 -8.68 -11.88 -3.02
C HIS A 61 -8.69 -12.86 -1.83
N ALA A 62 -8.21 -12.43 -0.67
CA ALA A 62 -8.27 -13.20 0.58
C ALA A 62 -9.52 -12.88 1.43
N ASN A 63 -10.53 -12.21 0.86
CA ASN A 63 -11.76 -11.76 1.53
C ASN A 63 -11.57 -10.67 2.59
N PHE A 64 -10.48 -9.91 2.53
CA PHE A 64 -10.36 -8.69 3.31
C PHE A 64 -11.11 -7.56 2.61
N GLU A 65 -11.63 -6.62 3.39
CA GLU A 65 -12.52 -5.56 2.91
C GLU A 65 -11.91 -4.24 3.35
N TYR A 66 -11.62 -3.38 2.38
CA TYR A 66 -11.04 -2.07 2.65
C TYR A 66 -12.03 -1.20 3.44
N GLY A 67 -11.56 -0.51 4.48
CA GLY A 67 -12.41 0.29 5.37
C GLY A 67 -13.07 -0.50 6.50
N LYS A 68 -12.96 -1.84 6.48
CA LYS A 68 -13.44 -2.73 7.54
C LYS A 68 -12.31 -3.52 8.18
N HIS A 69 -11.56 -4.25 7.37
CA HIS A 69 -10.46 -5.10 7.83
C HIS A 69 -9.12 -4.37 7.82
N PHE A 70 -8.91 -3.49 6.83
CA PHE A 70 -7.69 -2.70 6.68
C PHE A 70 -7.94 -1.38 5.95
N VAL A 71 -7.03 -0.42 6.11
CA VAL A 71 -7.00 0.84 5.34
C VAL A 71 -5.56 1.23 5.04
N PHE A 72 -5.35 1.95 3.94
CA PHE A 72 -4.10 2.66 3.71
C PHE A 72 -4.05 3.87 4.67
N LYS A 73 -2.94 4.00 5.40
CA LYS A 73 -2.75 5.07 6.38
C LYS A 73 -1.94 6.22 5.82
N THR A 74 -0.72 5.93 5.40
CA THR A 74 0.23 6.94 4.94
C THR A 74 1.36 6.32 4.13
N LYS A 75 2.03 7.17 3.34
CA LYS A 75 3.31 6.86 2.72
C LYS A 75 4.40 7.61 3.49
N ALA A 76 5.32 6.86 4.08
CA ALA A 76 6.47 7.38 4.82
C ALA A 76 7.77 7.08 4.06
N LEU A 77 8.90 7.55 4.59
CA LEU A 77 10.24 7.27 4.05
C LEU A 77 10.54 5.76 3.98
N GLU A 78 10.02 4.99 4.92
CA GLU A 78 10.27 3.54 5.03
C GLU A 78 9.32 2.70 4.14
N GLY A 79 8.34 3.33 3.48
CA GLY A 79 7.40 2.64 2.60
C GLY A 79 5.94 3.07 2.78
N ILE A 80 5.02 2.21 2.36
CA ILE A 80 3.57 2.41 2.50
C ILE A 80 3.06 1.69 3.75
N SER A 81 2.26 2.39 4.56
CA SER A 81 1.72 1.87 5.81
C SER A 81 0.22 1.56 5.68
N PHE A 82 -0.16 0.38 6.14
CA PHE A 82 -1.54 -0.06 6.29
C PHE A 82 -1.87 -0.25 7.75
N ASP A 83 -3.05 0.21 8.16
CA ASP A 83 -3.63 -0.10 9.45
C ASP A 83 -4.65 -1.23 9.30
N PHE A 84 -4.71 -2.11 10.30
CA PHE A 84 -5.68 -3.19 10.41
C PHE A 84 -6.58 -2.97 11.62
N CYS A 85 -7.80 -3.51 11.57
CA CYS A 85 -8.78 -3.31 12.64
C CYS A 85 -8.39 -3.98 13.98
N ASP A 86 -7.73 -5.14 13.90
CA ASP A 86 -7.30 -5.93 15.05
C ASP A 86 -6.04 -6.76 14.73
N LYS A 87 -5.44 -7.34 15.77
CA LYS A 87 -4.22 -8.14 15.67
C LYS A 87 -4.37 -9.38 14.76
N ASN A 88 -5.48 -10.10 14.85
CA ASN A 88 -5.67 -11.33 14.06
C ASN A 88 -5.74 -10.99 12.57
N THR A 89 -6.44 -9.91 12.24
CA THR A 89 -6.56 -9.40 10.88
C THR A 89 -5.19 -8.93 10.37
N LYS A 90 -4.39 -8.25 11.20
CA LYS A 90 -3.01 -7.88 10.87
C LYS A 90 -2.13 -9.10 10.59
N ASP A 91 -2.12 -10.08 11.49
CA ASP A 91 -1.25 -11.27 11.39
C ASP A 91 -1.62 -12.11 10.15
N ALA A 92 -2.92 -12.28 9.88
CA ALA A 92 -3.39 -12.96 8.67
C ALA A 92 -3.03 -12.19 7.39
N GLY A 93 -3.23 -10.87 7.38
CA GLY A 93 -2.85 -10.00 6.25
C GLY A 93 -1.35 -10.06 5.96
N GLU A 94 -0.51 -10.04 6.99
CA GLU A 94 0.94 -10.16 6.85
C GLU A 94 1.35 -11.50 6.22
N ILE A 95 0.76 -12.62 6.65
CA ILE A 95 1.04 -13.94 6.06
C ILE A 95 0.70 -13.97 4.56
N ILE A 96 -0.44 -13.40 4.17
CA ILE A 96 -0.86 -13.33 2.76
C ILE A 96 0.17 -12.54 1.95
N LEU A 97 0.56 -11.37 2.44
CA LEU A 97 1.49 -10.49 1.73
C LEU A 97 2.91 -11.06 1.68
N GLN A 98 3.39 -11.70 2.74
CA GLN A 98 4.70 -12.37 2.75
C GLN A 98 4.78 -13.52 1.73
N ASN A 99 3.68 -14.22 1.46
CA ASN A 99 3.67 -15.27 0.44
C ASN A 99 3.78 -14.73 -0.99
N TYR A 100 3.39 -13.47 -1.21
CA TYR A 100 3.47 -12.81 -2.51
C TYR A 100 4.80 -12.06 -2.72
N LEU A 101 5.46 -11.65 -1.64
CA LEU A 101 6.72 -10.90 -1.66
C LEU A 101 8.00 -11.79 -1.61
N LYS A 102 7.85 -13.12 -1.74
CA LYS A 102 8.98 -14.08 -1.86
C LYS A 102 9.51 -14.11 -3.28
#